data_AF-A0A6B0SB94-F1
#
_entry.id   AF-A0A6B0SB94-F1
#
_cell.length_a   1.000
_cell.length_b   1.000
_cell.length_c   1.000
_cell.angle_alpha   90.00
_cell.angle_beta   90.00
_cell.angle_gamma   90.00
#
_symmetry.space_group_name_H-M   'P 1'
#
loop_
_entity.id
_entity.type
_entity.pdbx_description
1 polymer ?
#
loop_
_entity_poly.entity_id
_entity_poly.type
_entity_poly.pdbx_seq_one_letter_code
_entity_poly.pdbx_strand_id
1 'polypeptide(L)'
;MSRRHLFILTPEIMHSKEFTYEREIALHSALIHQDSKAILIEMEALCPPGGLQFEELQDSLKHLIKVQGTIKWREDHMANKRSLNSKFWKHVRYHMPQVPSRLPRKTPSLASLSAQG
;
A
#
# COMPACT_ATOMS: atom_id res chain seq x y z
N MET A 1 -2.72 16.85 2.43
CA MET A 1 -2.56 15.58 1.69
C MET A 1 -1.84 14.60 2.60
N SER A 2 -2.51 13.54 3.06
CA SER A 2 -1.87 12.53 3.92
C SER A 2 -1.00 11.61 3.05
N ARG A 3 0.28 11.41 3.42
CA ARG A 3 1.17 10.42 2.80
C ARG A 3 1.08 9.14 3.63
N ARG A 4 1.08 7.96 2.98
CA ARG A 4 1.09 6.66 3.66
C ARG A 4 2.33 5.88 3.28
N HIS A 5 2.96 5.25 4.26
CA HIS A 5 4.10 4.35 4.05
C HIS A 5 3.57 2.97 3.69
N LEU A 6 4.18 2.35 2.68
CA LEU A 6 3.84 1.01 2.22
C LEU A 6 4.97 0.06 2.60
N PHE A 7 4.66 -0.96 3.40
CA PHE A 7 5.60 -2.01 3.76
C PHE A 7 5.18 -3.31 3.07
N ILE A 8 6.09 -3.86 2.27
CA ILE A 8 5.92 -5.18 1.67
C ILE A 8 6.69 -6.18 2.53
N LEU A 9 5.96 -7.06 3.18
CA LEU A 9 6.47 -8.06 4.09
C LEU A 9 6.69 -9.35 3.31
N THR A 10 7.95 -9.58 2.91
CA THR A 10 8.43 -10.86 2.36
C THR A 10 9.61 -11.35 3.19
N PRO A 11 9.81 -12.67 3.33
CA PRO A 11 10.97 -13.20 4.07
C PRO A 11 12.29 -12.61 3.55
N GLU A 12 12.47 -12.57 2.23
CA GLU A 12 13.68 -12.05 1.58
C GLU A 12 13.97 -10.59 1.92
N ILE A 13 12.95 -9.72 1.87
CA ILE A 13 13.12 -8.28 2.14
C ILE A 13 13.29 -8.03 3.64
N MET A 14 12.72 -8.89 4.50
CA MET A 14 12.84 -8.73 5.94
C MET A 14 14.27 -8.97 6.46
N HIS A 15 15.04 -9.84 5.80
CA HIS A 15 16.44 -10.12 6.15
C HIS A 15 17.46 -9.37 5.28
N SER A 16 17.00 -8.64 4.26
CA SER A 16 17.91 -7.86 3.40
C SER A 16 18.47 -6.64 4.13
N LYS A 17 19.80 -6.45 3.99
CA LYS A 17 20.51 -5.26 4.47
C LYS A 17 20.41 -4.05 3.53
N GLU A 18 19.99 -4.28 2.29
CA GLU A 18 20.00 -3.27 1.23
C GLU A 18 19.06 -2.10 1.52
N PHE A 19 17.95 -2.37 2.21
CA PHE A 19 16.90 -1.37 2.51
C PHE A 19 16.71 -1.14 4.01
N THR A 20 17.68 -1.52 4.85
CA THR A 20 17.54 -1.41 6.31
C THR A 20 17.33 0.05 6.73
N TYR A 21 18.08 0.99 6.14
CA TYR A 21 18.01 2.40 6.52
C TYR A 21 16.66 3.02 6.15
N GLU A 22 16.20 2.82 4.92
CA GLU A 22 14.91 3.30 4.41
C GLU A 22 13.75 2.72 5.22
N ARG A 23 13.84 1.44 5.57
CA ARG A 23 12.85 0.75 6.40
C ARG A 23 12.80 1.33 7.80
N GLU A 24 13.94 1.55 8.45
CA GLU A 24 13.99 2.15 9.79
C GLU A 24 13.40 3.55 9.79
N ILE A 25 13.71 4.38 8.78
CA ILE A 25 13.10 5.72 8.65
C ILE A 25 11.58 5.62 8.48
N ALA A 26 11.11 4.75 7.59
CA ALA A 26 9.69 4.57 7.34
C ALA A 26 8.97 4.08 8.60
N LEU A 27 9.58 3.15 9.35
CA LEU A 27 9.04 2.56 10.56
C LEU A 27 8.99 3.57 11.71
N HIS A 28 10.07 4.31 11.93
CA HIS A 28 10.11 5.42 12.88
C HIS A 28 9.03 6.46 12.56
N SER A 29 8.90 6.84 11.28
CA SER A 29 7.86 7.77 10.82
C SER A 29 6.45 7.22 11.06
N ALA A 30 6.20 5.94 10.80
CA ALA A 30 4.90 5.31 11.01
C ALA A 30 4.52 5.17 12.49
N LEU A 31 5.51 4.93 13.37
CA LEU A 31 5.28 4.72 14.81
C LEU A 31 5.11 6.02 15.59
N ILE A 32 5.91 7.05 15.30
CA ILE A 32 5.83 8.33 16.02
C ILE A 32 4.59 9.12 15.61
N HIS A 33 4.32 9.19 14.32
CA HIS A 33 3.15 9.89 13.82
C HIS A 33 1.97 8.93 13.79
N GLN A 34 1.43 8.52 14.94
CA GLN A 34 0.32 7.54 15.06
C GLN A 34 -0.92 7.84 14.16
N ASP A 35 -1.02 9.05 13.60
CA ASP A 35 -1.98 9.46 12.56
C ASP A 35 -1.65 8.97 11.12
N SER A 36 -0.40 8.59 10.87
CA SER A 36 0.13 8.12 9.60
C SER A 36 -0.10 6.61 9.48
N LYS A 37 -1.31 6.23 9.09
CA LYS A 37 -1.68 4.84 8.80
C LYS A 37 -0.70 4.26 7.76
N ALA A 38 0.09 3.28 8.17
CA ALA A 38 0.91 2.51 7.25
C ALA A 38 0.04 1.44 6.57
N ILE A 39 0.47 1.02 5.39
CA ILE A 39 -0.15 -0.08 4.66
C ILE A 39 0.83 -1.24 4.73
N LEU A 40 0.45 -2.30 5.44
CA LEU A 40 1.26 -3.50 5.58
C LEU A 40 0.71 -4.57 4.63
N ILE A 41 1.54 -5.06 3.70
CA ILE A 41 1.17 -6.11 2.76
C ILE A 41 2.00 -7.35 3.04
N GLU A 42 1.35 -8.44 3.46
CA GLU A 42 1.99 -9.73 3.73
C GLU A 42 1.93 -10.58 2.46
N MET A 43 3.08 -10.90 1.88
CA MET A 43 3.17 -11.73 0.67
C MET A 43 3.09 -13.21 1.04
N GLU A 44 1.94 -13.65 1.58
CA GLU A 44 1.69 -15.02 2.05
C GLU A 44 2.03 -16.07 0.97
N ALA A 45 1.76 -15.77 -0.30
CA ALA A 45 2.09 -16.65 -1.42
C ALA A 45 3.59 -16.75 -1.77
N LEU A 46 4.44 -15.91 -1.19
CA LEU A 46 5.90 -16.00 -1.27
C LEU A 46 6.52 -16.48 0.05
N CYS A 47 5.70 -16.68 1.10
CA CYS A 47 6.17 -17.18 2.37
C CYS A 47 6.27 -18.72 2.35
N PRO A 48 7.19 -19.29 3.15
CA PRO A 48 7.20 -20.72 3.42
C PRO A 48 5.87 -21.21 4.04
N PRO A 49 5.61 -22.53 4.03
CA PRO A 49 4.49 -23.11 4.76
C PRO A 49 4.55 -22.70 6.25
N GLY A 50 3.51 -22.03 6.73
CA GLY A 50 3.51 -21.40 8.07
C GLY A 50 3.47 -19.87 8.05
N GLY A 51 3.67 -19.24 6.89
CA GLY A 51 3.52 -17.80 6.70
C GLY A 51 4.79 -17.01 7.01
N LEU A 52 4.61 -15.72 7.30
CA LEU A 52 5.73 -14.86 7.71
C LEU A 52 6.17 -15.25 9.12
N GLN A 53 7.47 -15.48 9.31
CA GLN A 53 8.07 -15.81 10.60
C GLN A 53 7.99 -14.62 11.56
N PHE A 54 6.83 -14.47 12.22
CA PHE A 54 6.52 -13.28 13.02
C PHE A 54 7.53 -13.07 14.15
N GLU A 55 8.03 -14.14 14.76
CA GLU A 55 9.00 -14.08 15.86
C GLU A 55 10.36 -13.51 15.45
N GLU A 56 10.77 -13.70 14.19
CA GLU A 56 12.04 -13.18 13.66
C GLU A 56 11.98 -11.69 13.32
N LEU A 57 10.80 -11.10 13.43
CA LEU A 57 10.57 -9.70 13.11
C LEU A 57 11.03 -8.78 14.25
N GLN A 58 11.50 -7.59 13.89
CA GLN A 58 11.80 -6.53 14.85
C GLN A 58 10.53 -6.08 15.60
N ASP A 59 10.67 -5.80 16.90
CA ASP A 59 9.54 -5.52 17.81
C ASP A 59 8.70 -4.31 17.37
N SER A 60 9.33 -3.29 16.82
CA SER A 60 8.68 -2.11 16.24
C SER A 60 7.69 -2.49 15.13
N LEU A 61 8.07 -3.43 14.26
CA LEU A 61 7.21 -3.90 13.19
C LEU A 61 6.17 -4.91 13.68
N LYS A 62 6.51 -5.78 14.66
CA LYS A 62 5.52 -6.63 15.36
C LYS A 62 4.41 -5.79 15.97
N HIS A 63 4.78 -4.71 16.65
CA HIS A 63 3.84 -3.76 17.23
C HIS A 63 2.95 -3.12 16.14
N LEU A 64 3.56 -2.65 15.05
CA LEU A 64 2.83 -2.03 13.94
C LEU A 64 1.81 -2.99 13.31
N ILE A 65 2.21 -4.25 13.07
CA ILE A 65 1.32 -5.32 12.60
C ILE A 65 0.16 -5.55 13.57
N LYS A 66 0.44 -5.62 14.87
CA LYS A 66 -0.58 -5.84 15.91
C LYS A 66 -1.61 -4.71 15.96
N VAL A 67 -1.17 -3.46 15.76
CA VAL A 67 -2.03 -2.28 15.84
C VAL A 67 -2.83 -2.04 14.55
N GLN A 68 -2.21 -2.20 13.38
CA GLN A 68 -2.81 -1.80 12.10
C GLN A 68 -3.34 -2.99 11.28
N GLY A 69 -2.85 -4.19 11.55
CA GLY A 69 -3.15 -5.39 10.76
C GLY A 69 -2.43 -5.42 9.41
N THR A 70 -2.49 -6.57 8.73
CA THR A 70 -1.88 -6.79 7.41
C THR A 70 -2.93 -7.08 6.35
N ILE A 71 -2.63 -6.67 5.11
CA ILE A 71 -3.34 -7.08 3.90
C ILE A 71 -2.59 -8.27 3.33
N LYS A 72 -3.21 -9.45 3.34
CA LYS A 72 -2.57 -10.68 2.84
C LYS A 72 -2.70 -10.80 1.33
N TRP A 73 -1.58 -10.98 0.64
CA TRP A 73 -1.52 -11.37 -0.76
C TRP A 73 -1.40 -12.90 -0.87
N ARG A 74 -2.51 -13.54 -1.24
CA ARG A 74 -2.66 -14.99 -1.33
C ARG A 74 -2.57 -15.51 -2.77
N GLU A 75 -2.45 -16.83 -2.90
CA GLU A 75 -2.29 -17.53 -4.18
C GLU A 75 -3.55 -17.47 -5.06
N ASP A 76 -4.75 -17.49 -4.45
CA ASP A 76 -6.03 -17.26 -5.13
C ASP A 76 -6.13 -15.85 -5.75
N HIS A 77 -5.43 -14.87 -5.16
CA HIS A 77 -5.30 -13.52 -5.71
C HIS A 77 -4.29 -13.48 -6.88
N MET A 78 -3.44 -14.51 -7.04
CA MET A 78 -2.50 -14.59 -8.16
C MET A 78 -3.18 -14.89 -9.50
N ALA A 79 -4.25 -15.70 -9.51
CA ALA A 79 -4.95 -16.05 -10.75
C ALA A 79 -5.65 -14.84 -11.40
N ASN A 80 -6.10 -13.86 -10.60
CA ASN A 80 -6.75 -12.64 -11.06
C ASN A 80 -5.80 -11.41 -11.12
N LYS A 81 -4.47 -11.65 -11.10
CA LYS A 81 -3.36 -10.69 -10.85
C LYS A 81 -3.44 -9.32 -11.51
N ARG A 82 -3.96 -9.23 -12.75
CA ARG A 82 -3.98 -8.00 -13.55
C ARG A 82 -5.25 -7.17 -13.38
N SER A 83 -6.28 -7.70 -12.74
CA SER A 83 -7.51 -6.96 -12.54
C SER A 83 -7.37 -5.99 -11.39
N LEU A 84 -7.30 -4.69 -11.71
CA LEU A 84 -7.35 -3.57 -10.75
C LEU A 84 -8.64 -3.58 -9.88
N ASN A 85 -9.61 -4.42 -10.24
CA ASN A 85 -10.89 -4.59 -9.55
C ASN A 85 -10.94 -5.81 -8.61
N SER A 86 -9.83 -6.52 -8.42
CA SER A 86 -9.75 -7.62 -7.45
C SER A 86 -10.05 -7.13 -6.03
N LYS A 87 -10.50 -8.04 -5.15
CA LYS A 87 -10.74 -7.74 -3.73
C LYS A 87 -9.50 -7.17 -3.07
N PHE A 88 -8.32 -7.71 -3.41
CA PHE A 88 -7.03 -7.21 -2.95
C PHE A 88 -6.80 -5.73 -3.30
N TRP A 89 -6.87 -5.36 -4.59
CA TRP A 89 -6.60 -3.98 -5.01
C TRP A 89 -7.66 -2.99 -4.53
N LYS A 90 -8.91 -3.44 -4.33
CA LYS A 90 -9.93 -2.64 -3.66
C LYS A 90 -9.57 -2.38 -2.19
N HIS A 91 -9.08 -3.40 -1.49
CA HIS A 91 -8.64 -3.27 -0.10
C HIS A 91 -7.44 -2.33 0.02
N VAL A 92 -6.42 -2.47 -0.83
CA VAL A 92 -5.27 -1.55 -0.86
C VAL A 92 -5.72 -0.10 -1.14
N ARG A 93 -6.60 0.11 -2.13
CA ARG A 93 -7.12 1.45 -2.46
C ARG A 93 -7.90 2.09 -1.32
N TYR A 94 -8.66 1.30 -0.55
CA TYR A 94 -9.34 1.80 0.63
C TYR A 94 -8.35 2.36 1.67
N HIS A 95 -7.20 1.69 1.81
CA HIS A 95 -6.08 2.15 2.63
C HIS A 95 -5.13 3.11 1.93
N MET A 96 -5.42 3.61 0.72
CA MET A 96 -4.68 4.74 0.12
C MET A 96 -5.29 6.08 0.55
N PRO A 97 -4.46 7.13 0.73
CA PRO A 97 -5.00 8.45 1.04
C PRO A 97 -5.93 8.90 -0.08
N GLN A 98 -7.02 9.59 0.26
CA GLN A 98 -7.97 10.08 -0.72
C GLN A 98 -7.24 11.04 -1.66
N VAL A 99 -7.22 10.70 -2.95
CA VAL A 99 -6.80 11.66 -3.99
C VAL A 99 -7.87 12.75 -3.97
N PRO A 100 -7.52 14.03 -3.74
CA PRO A 100 -8.51 15.10 -3.80
C PRO A 100 -9.10 15.09 -5.20
N SER A 101 -10.42 14.92 -5.25
CA SER A 101 -11.20 14.95 -6.47
C SER A 101 -11.22 16.37 -7.01
N ARG A 102 -10.14 16.83 -7.66
CA ARG A 102 -10.08 18.09 -8.40
C ARG A 102 -8.82 18.13 -9.27
N LEU A 103 -8.82 17.34 -10.33
CA LEU A 103 -8.40 17.92 -11.60
C LEU A 103 -9.67 18.50 -12.22
N PRO A 104 -9.73 19.81 -12.53
CA PRO A 104 -10.86 20.34 -13.27
C PRO A 104 -10.89 19.57 -14.59
N ARG A 105 -11.96 18.80 -14.79
CA ARG A 105 -12.27 18.20 -16.09
C ARG A 105 -12.30 19.37 -17.06
N LYS A 106 -11.25 19.53 -17.88
CA LYS A 106 -11.32 20.43 -19.03
C LYS A 106 -12.39 19.85 -19.95
N THR A 107 -13.63 20.30 -19.76
CA THR A 107 -14.66 20.22 -20.78
C THR A 107 -14.10 20.92 -22.00
N PRO A 108 -13.96 20.25 -23.16
CA PRO A 108 -13.74 20.98 -24.39
C PRO A 108 -15.00 21.82 -24.57
N SER A 109 -14.90 23.14 -24.44
CA SER A 109 -16.04 23.99 -24.75
C SER A 109 -16.26 23.89 -26.25
N LEU A 110 -17.37 23.26 -26.64
CA LEU A 110 -18.01 23.51 -27.93
C LEU A 110 -18.52 24.95 -27.90
N ALA A 111 -17.60 25.89 -28.10
CA ALA A 111 -17.94 27.27 -28.39
C ALA A 111 -18.30 27.31 -29.88
N SER A 112 -19.60 27.45 -30.09
CA SER A 112 -20.30 27.70 -31.33
C SER A 112 -19.56 28.74 -32.18
N LEU A 113 -19.04 28.34 -33.34
CA LEU A 113 -18.73 29.27 -34.43
C LEU A 113 -19.94 29.32 -35.35
N SER A 114 -20.91 30.14 -34.95
CA SER A 114 -21.88 30.75 -35.85
C SER A 114 -21.44 32.19 -36.08
N ALA A 115 -20.83 32.45 -37.23
CA ALA A 115 -20.54 33.76 -37.85
C ALA A 115 -19.53 33.48 -38.98
N GLN A 116 -19.66 33.84 -40.25
CA GLN A 116 -20.47 34.78 -41.04
C GLN A 116 -20.59 34.14 -42.45
N GLY A 117 -21.65 34.36 -43.23
CA GLY A 117 -21.80 35.54 -44.08
C GLY A 117 -21.44 35.17 -45.51
#